data_AF-A0A1V3C425-F1
#
_entry.id   AF-A0A1V3C425-F1
#
_cell.length_a   1.000
_cell.length_b   1.000
_cell.length_c   1.000
_cell.angle_alpha   90.00
_cell.angle_beta   90.00
_cell.angle_gamma   90.00
#
_symmetry.space_group_name_H-M   'P 1'
#
loop_
_entity.id
_entity.type
_entity.pdbx_description
1 polymer ?
#
loop_
_entity_poly.entity_id
_entity_poly.type
_entity_poly.pdbx_seq_one_letter_code
_entity_poly.pdbx_strand_id
1 'polypeptide(L)'
;MTSEHPRATRPSTADAVIAALVLLLELAATYATVNGDPFAPVDGWGATRSTDPAAFAAVVVGCGALYWRRSHPVPSLAVATAAYALFLLRDYELGLFLAPMVALYTVATLGRARIRAALAGAVALTASLLWVHARTAAVADPGTALLAWAAFGTVMAVFLAGPFTAGELVRCRRLLADRRVLAGGPA
;
A
#
# COMPACT_ATOMS: atom_id res chain seq x y z
N MET A 1 30.33 -21.83 18.37
CA MET A 1 29.46 -20.71 17.98
C MET A 1 29.41 -20.66 16.47
N THR A 2 28.58 -21.51 15.86
CA THR A 2 28.41 -21.60 14.41
C THR A 2 27.36 -20.58 14.00
N SER A 3 27.78 -19.55 13.26
CA SER A 3 26.87 -18.57 12.66
C SER A 3 25.99 -19.29 11.63
N GLU A 4 24.75 -19.60 11.99
CA GLU A 4 23.74 -19.97 11.02
C GLU A 4 23.54 -18.79 10.07
N HIS A 5 24.12 -18.87 8.87
CA HIS A 5 23.82 -17.93 7.81
C HIS A 5 22.32 -18.05 7.47
N PRO A 6 21.55 -16.95 7.56
CA PRO A 6 20.14 -16.98 7.18
C PRO A 6 20.05 -17.37 5.70
N ARG A 7 19.53 -18.57 5.42
CA ARG A 7 19.28 -19.03 4.05
C ARG A 7 18.31 -18.05 3.40
N ALA A 8 18.80 -17.28 2.44
CA ALA A 8 17.97 -16.45 1.58
C ALA A 8 16.92 -17.35 0.93
N THR A 9 15.65 -17.18 1.29
CA THR A 9 14.55 -17.88 0.65
C THR A 9 14.42 -17.31 -0.76
N ARG A 10 14.60 -18.18 -1.77
CA ARG A 10 14.44 -17.78 -3.17
C ARG A 10 13.03 -17.20 -3.38
N PRO A 11 12.87 -16.15 -4.21
CA PRO A 11 11.55 -15.62 -4.53
C PRO A 11 10.68 -16.75 -5.11
N SER A 12 9.46 -16.89 -4.61
CA SER A 12 8.54 -17.91 -5.11
C SER A 12 7.86 -17.40 -6.38
N THR A 13 7.47 -18.30 -7.28
CA THR A 13 6.66 -17.95 -8.47
C THR A 13 5.42 -17.13 -8.10
N ALA A 14 4.82 -17.40 -6.95
CA ALA A 14 3.67 -16.64 -6.45
C ALA A 14 4.00 -15.17 -6.14
N ASP A 15 5.23 -14.84 -5.71
CA ASP A 15 5.62 -13.45 -5.46
C ASP A 15 5.82 -12.69 -6.75
N ALA A 16 6.45 -13.33 -7.75
CA ALA A 16 6.60 -12.76 -9.08
C ALA A 16 5.22 -12.51 -9.73
N VAL A 17 4.30 -13.47 -9.63
CA VAL A 17 2.92 -13.33 -10.13
C VAL A 17 2.19 -12.18 -9.44
N ILE A 18 2.23 -12.08 -8.11
CA ILE A 18 1.54 -10.98 -7.42
C ILE A 18 2.18 -9.63 -7.75
N ALA A 19 3.51 -9.53 -7.78
CA ALA A 19 4.19 -8.29 -8.16
C ALA A 19 3.84 -7.87 -9.60
N ALA A 20 3.80 -8.82 -10.55
CA ALA A 20 3.41 -8.57 -11.92
C ALA A 20 1.94 -8.14 -12.04
N LEU A 21 1.01 -8.80 -11.34
CA LEU A 21 -0.41 -8.43 -11.34
C LEU A 21 -0.62 -7.03 -10.76
N VAL A 22 0.02 -6.72 -9.62
CA VAL A 22 -0.05 -5.38 -9.02
C VAL A 22 0.51 -4.35 -10.00
N LEU A 23 1.69 -4.59 -10.57
CA LEU A 23 2.30 -3.69 -11.55
C LEU A 23 1.39 -3.46 -12.76
N LEU A 24 0.79 -4.50 -13.32
CA LEU A 24 -0.11 -4.39 -14.48
C LEU A 24 -1.37 -3.58 -14.16
N LEU A 25 -2.02 -3.85 -13.03
CA LEU A 25 -3.22 -3.12 -12.61
C LEU A 25 -2.93 -1.65 -12.37
N GLU A 26 -1.81 -1.36 -11.72
CA GLU A 26 -1.39 0.00 -11.38
C GLU A 26 -0.93 0.79 -12.62
N LEU A 27 -0.17 0.17 -13.52
CA LEU A 27 0.16 0.77 -14.81
C LEU A 27 -1.07 1.02 -15.67
N ALA A 28 -2.05 0.11 -15.67
CA ALA A 28 -3.31 0.31 -16.37
C ALA A 28 -4.09 1.50 -15.78
N ALA A 29 -4.13 1.62 -14.45
CA ALA A 29 -4.75 2.76 -13.77
C ALA A 29 -4.04 4.09 -14.08
N THR A 30 -2.69 4.14 -14.04
CA THR A 30 -1.92 5.32 -14.44
C THR A 30 -2.03 5.62 -15.93
N TYR A 31 -2.14 4.62 -16.79
CA TYR A 31 -2.35 4.86 -18.21
C TYR A 31 -3.73 5.43 -18.50
N ALA A 32 -4.76 4.99 -17.76
CA ALA A 32 -6.11 5.53 -17.87
C ALA A 32 -6.15 7.04 -17.58
N THR A 33 -5.31 7.55 -16.68
CA THR A 33 -5.23 9.00 -16.37
C THR A 33 -4.47 9.83 -17.41
N VAL A 34 -3.89 9.21 -18.46
CA VAL A 34 -3.32 9.94 -19.61
C VAL A 34 -4.40 10.38 -20.58
N ASN A 35 -5.39 9.51 -20.80
CA ASN A 35 -6.43 9.70 -21.82
C ASN A 35 -7.82 9.97 -21.25
N GLY A 36 -8.01 9.71 -19.96
CA GLY A 36 -9.29 9.90 -19.26
C GLY A 36 -9.50 11.33 -18.81
N ASP A 37 -10.76 11.66 -18.56
CA ASP A 37 -11.11 12.90 -17.89
C ASP A 37 -10.53 12.90 -16.47
N PRO A 38 -10.00 14.05 -15.98
CA PRO A 38 -9.50 14.16 -14.62
C PRO A 38 -10.57 13.72 -13.61
N PHE A 39 -10.17 13.00 -12.57
CA PHE A 39 -11.10 12.62 -11.50
C PHE A 39 -11.54 13.86 -10.72
N ALA A 40 -12.72 14.37 -11.08
CA ALA A 40 -13.39 15.51 -10.46
C ALA A 40 -14.78 15.06 -9.97
N PRO A 41 -14.86 14.36 -8.83
CA PRO A 41 -16.13 13.82 -8.32
C PRO A 41 -17.10 14.90 -7.84
N VAL A 42 -16.59 16.11 -7.56
CA VAL A 42 -17.36 17.28 -7.10
C VAL A 42 -16.79 18.56 -7.72
N ASP A 43 -17.65 19.57 -7.89
CA ASP A 43 -17.24 20.88 -8.38
C ASP A 43 -16.20 21.52 -7.44
N GLY A 44 -15.15 22.12 -8.03
CA GLY A 44 -14.07 22.75 -7.27
C GLY A 44 -12.99 21.78 -6.76
N TRP A 45 -13.11 20.46 -6.99
CA TRP A 45 -12.05 19.48 -6.66
C TRP A 45 -10.72 19.77 -7.38
N GLY A 46 -10.78 20.44 -8.54
CA GLY A 46 -9.63 20.80 -9.38
C GLY A 46 -9.15 19.66 -10.28
N ALA A 47 -8.22 19.95 -11.19
CA ALA A 47 -7.49 18.91 -11.93
C ALA A 47 -6.27 18.46 -11.13
N THR A 48 -5.93 17.17 -11.19
CA THR A 48 -4.65 16.66 -10.68
C THR A 48 -3.51 17.00 -11.64
N ARG A 49 -2.27 16.75 -11.24
CA ARG A 49 -1.11 16.88 -12.12
C ARG A 49 -1.25 15.91 -13.29
N SER A 50 -1.00 16.40 -14.51
CA SER A 50 -0.95 15.57 -15.72
C SER A 50 0.02 14.39 -15.55
N THR A 51 -0.42 13.21 -15.97
CA THR A 51 0.40 12.00 -15.91
C THR A 51 1.62 12.13 -16.81
N ASP A 52 2.82 12.00 -16.24
CA ASP A 52 4.10 12.16 -16.92
C ASP A 52 5.00 10.92 -16.69
N PRO A 53 6.18 10.80 -17.34
CA PRO A 53 7.06 9.65 -17.16
C PRO A 53 7.50 9.40 -15.71
N ALA A 54 7.50 10.42 -14.85
CA ALA A 54 7.86 10.25 -13.45
C ALA A 54 6.76 9.51 -12.66
N ALA A 55 5.48 9.68 -13.03
CA ALA A 55 4.39 8.87 -12.49
C ALA A 55 4.62 7.38 -12.78
N PHE A 56 4.85 7.02 -14.04
CA PHE A 56 5.14 5.63 -14.44
C PHE A 56 6.39 5.06 -13.74
N ALA A 57 7.46 5.85 -13.62
CA ALA A 57 8.66 5.43 -12.91
C ALA A 57 8.37 5.13 -11.44
N ALA A 58 7.58 5.97 -10.75
CA ALA A 58 7.17 5.73 -9.37
C ALA A 58 6.36 4.43 -9.25
N VAL A 59 5.45 4.15 -10.20
CA VAL A 59 4.68 2.90 -10.23
C VAL A 59 5.57 1.68 -10.39
N VAL A 60 6.49 1.71 -11.36
CA VAL A 60 7.44 0.61 -11.61
C VAL A 60 8.32 0.37 -10.39
N VAL A 61 8.82 1.42 -9.74
CA VAL A 61 9.66 1.31 -8.54
C VAL A 61 8.87 0.74 -7.36
N GLY A 62 7.68 1.27 -7.07
CA GLY A 62 6.85 0.84 -5.94
C GLY A 62 6.37 -0.60 -6.10
N CYS A 63 5.89 -0.98 -7.29
CA CYS A 63 5.43 -2.34 -7.58
C CYS A 63 6.59 -3.32 -7.73
N GLY A 64 7.68 -2.90 -8.38
CA GLY A 64 8.89 -3.71 -8.55
C GLY A 64 9.53 -4.10 -7.22
N ALA A 65 9.46 -3.23 -6.21
CA ALA A 65 9.91 -3.54 -4.86
C ALA A 65 9.22 -4.77 -4.25
N LEU A 66 7.99 -5.11 -4.68
CA LEU A 66 7.26 -6.28 -4.19
C LEU A 66 7.89 -7.61 -4.62
N TYR A 67 8.69 -7.62 -5.68
CA TYR A 67 9.41 -8.82 -6.13
C TYR A 67 10.30 -9.39 -5.01
N TRP A 68 10.90 -8.53 -4.19
CA TRP A 68 11.77 -8.91 -3.08
C TRP A 68 11.06 -9.01 -1.72
N ARG A 69 9.72 -8.94 -1.66
CA ARG A 69 8.98 -8.83 -0.39
C ARG A 69 9.19 -9.98 0.58
N ARG A 70 9.53 -11.20 0.12
CA ARG A 70 9.81 -12.34 1.01
C ARG A 70 11.22 -12.32 1.57
N SER A 71 12.21 -11.97 0.76
CA SER A 71 13.60 -11.86 1.19
C SER A 71 13.87 -10.60 2.00
N HIS A 72 13.20 -9.49 1.66
CA HIS A 72 13.43 -8.16 2.21
C HIS A 72 12.09 -7.43 2.47
N PRO A 73 11.26 -7.95 3.40
CA PRO A 73 9.92 -7.41 3.66
C PRO A 73 9.92 -5.94 4.09
N VAL A 74 10.86 -5.55 4.96
CA VAL A 74 10.93 -4.17 5.47
C VAL A 74 11.44 -3.19 4.39
N PRO A 75 12.55 -3.46 3.67
CA PRO A 75 12.95 -2.62 2.55
C PRO A 75 11.88 -2.50 1.46
N SER A 76 11.21 -3.61 1.10
CA SER A 76 10.12 -3.62 0.12
C SER A 76 8.98 -2.69 0.54
N LEU A 77 8.56 -2.78 1.81
CA LEU A 77 7.55 -1.88 2.38
C LEU A 77 7.98 -0.42 2.38
N ALA A 78 9.23 -0.14 2.75
CA ALA A 78 9.75 1.22 2.77
C ALA A 78 9.75 1.84 1.36
N VAL A 79 10.21 1.10 0.35
CA VAL A 79 10.24 1.57 -1.05
C VAL A 79 8.82 1.78 -1.59
N ALA A 80 7.92 0.82 -1.39
CA ALA A 80 6.53 0.94 -1.85
C ALA A 80 5.81 2.13 -1.19
N THR A 81 6.00 2.31 0.13
CA THR A 81 5.40 3.42 0.88
C THR A 81 5.99 4.77 0.46
N ALA A 82 7.31 4.86 0.28
CA ALA A 82 7.97 6.08 -0.16
C ALA A 82 7.55 6.47 -1.58
N ALA A 83 7.50 5.50 -2.50
CA ALA A 83 7.03 5.73 -3.86
C ALA A 83 5.57 6.22 -3.87
N TYR A 84 4.68 5.59 -3.08
CA TYR A 84 3.30 6.03 -2.91
C TYR A 84 3.18 7.45 -2.33
N ALA A 85 3.90 7.76 -1.26
CA ALA A 85 3.87 9.08 -0.66
C ALA A 85 4.38 10.15 -1.64
N LEU A 86 5.47 9.88 -2.37
CA LEU A 86 5.97 10.79 -3.41
C LEU A 86 4.97 10.95 -4.56
N PHE A 87 4.27 9.89 -4.93
CA PHE A 87 3.23 9.91 -5.96
C PHE A 87 2.10 10.88 -5.58
N LEU A 88 1.60 10.78 -4.34
CA LEU A 88 0.58 11.69 -3.81
C LEU A 88 1.09 13.13 -3.63
N LEU A 89 2.31 13.31 -3.12
CA LEU A 89 2.91 14.63 -2.93
C LEU A 89 3.17 15.36 -4.25
N ARG A 90 3.27 14.62 -5.36
CA ARG A 90 3.34 15.19 -6.72
C ARG A 90 1.97 15.40 -7.35
N ASP A 91 0.89 15.15 -6.61
CA ASP A 91 -0.50 15.30 -7.04
C ASP A 91 -0.86 14.44 -8.26
N TYR A 92 -0.30 13.23 -8.34
CA TYR A 92 -0.75 12.23 -9.32
C TYR A 92 -1.98 11.48 -8.79
N GLU A 93 -2.88 11.12 -9.70
CA GLU A 93 -4.24 10.71 -9.36
C GLU A 93 -4.39 9.21 -9.01
N LEU A 94 -3.95 8.31 -9.90
CA LEU A 94 -4.16 6.87 -9.76
C LEU A 94 -2.93 6.05 -10.16
N GLY A 95 -2.75 4.90 -9.49
CA GLY A 95 -1.82 3.87 -9.92
C GLY A 95 -0.72 3.47 -8.95
N LEU A 96 -0.82 3.74 -7.64
CA LEU A 96 0.19 3.24 -6.69
C LEU A 96 -0.33 2.83 -5.31
N PHE A 97 -1.63 2.57 -5.18
CA PHE A 97 -2.26 2.26 -3.90
C PHE A 97 -2.10 0.79 -3.47
N LEU A 98 -2.12 -0.15 -4.40
CA LEU A 98 -1.99 -1.60 -4.14
C LEU A 98 -0.60 -1.98 -3.66
N ALA A 99 0.45 -1.30 -4.14
CA ALA A 99 1.82 -1.61 -3.75
C ALA A 99 2.07 -1.52 -2.23
N PRO A 100 1.82 -0.39 -1.55
CA PRO A 100 1.96 -0.31 -0.10
C PRO A 100 0.98 -1.22 0.64
N MET A 101 -0.24 -1.47 0.12
CA MET A 101 -1.19 -2.41 0.73
C MET A 101 -0.65 -3.84 0.81
N VAL A 102 -0.12 -4.35 -0.31
CA VAL A 102 0.46 -5.70 -0.39
C VAL A 102 1.71 -5.81 0.48
N ALA A 103 2.54 -4.77 0.49
CA ALA A 103 3.73 -4.75 1.35
C ALA A 103 3.35 -4.73 2.84
N LEU A 104 2.38 -3.91 3.26
CA LEU A 104 1.87 -3.84 4.63
C LEU A 104 1.35 -5.19 5.11
N TYR A 105 0.48 -5.81 4.32
CA TYR A 105 -0.02 -7.17 4.59
C TYR A 105 1.14 -8.16 4.75
N THR A 106 2.13 -8.11 3.86
CA THR A 106 3.29 -9.02 3.92
C THR A 106 4.09 -8.84 5.20
N VAL A 107 4.40 -7.60 5.61
CA VAL A 107 5.17 -7.38 6.85
C VAL A 107 4.36 -7.75 8.09
N ALA A 108 3.05 -7.45 8.11
CA ALA A 108 2.15 -7.79 9.21
C ALA A 108 2.03 -9.31 9.39
N THR A 109 1.84 -10.06 8.30
CA THR A 109 1.75 -11.54 8.35
C THR A 109 3.04 -12.19 8.88
N LEU A 110 4.21 -11.66 8.55
CA LEU A 110 5.50 -12.19 9.00
C LEU A 110 5.82 -11.88 10.47
N GLY A 111 5.21 -10.84 11.05
CA GLY A 111 5.26 -10.55 12.49
C GLY A 111 6.56 -10.00 13.07
N ARG A 112 7.68 -10.02 12.33
CA ARG A 112 9.01 -9.61 12.83
C ARG A 112 9.21 -8.10 12.95
N ALA A 113 8.36 -7.29 12.31
CA ALA A 113 8.55 -5.84 12.19
C ALA A 113 7.24 -5.05 12.33
N ARG A 114 6.39 -5.43 13.28
CA ARG A 114 5.05 -4.87 13.49
C ARG A 114 5.03 -3.34 13.63
N ILE A 115 5.93 -2.79 14.45
CA ILE A 115 6.01 -1.33 14.66
C ILE A 115 6.37 -0.64 13.34
N ARG A 116 7.31 -1.18 12.57
CA ARG A 116 7.69 -0.63 11.27
C ARG A 116 6.53 -0.67 10.26
N ALA A 117 5.75 -1.76 10.26
CA ALA A 117 4.54 -1.85 9.44
C ALA A 117 3.49 -0.82 9.85
N ALA A 118 3.22 -0.67 11.15
CA ALA A 118 2.29 0.33 11.65
C ALA A 118 2.73 1.76 11.30
N LEU A 119 4.02 2.08 11.46
CA LEU A 119 4.58 3.38 11.10
C LEU A 119 4.48 3.65 9.59
N ALA A 120 4.82 2.67 8.74
CA ALA A 120 4.66 2.82 7.29
C ALA A 120 3.19 3.03 6.89
N GLY A 121 2.27 2.29 7.50
CA GLY A 121 0.83 2.47 7.29
C GLY A 121 0.36 3.85 7.73
N ALA A 122 0.84 4.36 8.87
CA ALA A 122 0.56 5.70 9.33
C ALA A 122 1.11 6.78 8.39
N VAL A 123 2.33 6.59 7.85
CA VAL A 123 2.92 7.51 6.86
C VAL A 123 2.08 7.55 5.58
N ALA A 124 1.72 6.37 5.03
CA ALA A 124 0.86 6.30 3.84
C ALA A 124 -0.50 6.95 4.08
N LEU A 125 -1.10 6.73 5.25
CA LEU A 125 -2.41 7.28 5.59
C LEU A 125 -2.34 8.80 5.74
N THR A 126 -1.34 9.31 6.45
CA THR A 126 -1.13 10.75 6.58
C THR A 126 -0.92 11.42 5.22
N ALA A 127 -0.09 10.83 4.34
CA ALA A 127 0.08 11.36 2.98
C ALA A 127 -1.24 11.40 2.21
N SER A 128 -2.06 10.35 2.33
CA SER A 128 -3.39 10.27 1.71
C SER A 128 -4.34 11.34 2.24
N LEU A 129 -4.40 11.52 3.56
CA LEU A 129 -5.28 12.49 4.21
C LEU A 129 -4.86 13.93 3.90
N LEU A 130 -3.56 14.21 3.83
CA LEU A 130 -3.04 15.51 3.41
C LEU A 130 -3.42 15.80 1.96
N TRP A 131 -3.30 14.81 1.07
CA TRP A 131 -3.74 14.93 -0.32
C TRP A 131 -5.25 15.21 -0.41
N VAL A 132 -6.10 14.38 0.21
CA VAL A 132 -7.56 14.59 0.23
C VAL A 132 -7.94 15.95 0.81
N HIS A 133 -7.26 16.38 1.89
CA HIS A 133 -7.49 17.69 2.48
C HIS A 133 -7.17 18.83 1.51
N ALA A 134 -6.01 18.78 0.83
CA ALA A 134 -5.63 19.79 -0.15
C ALA A 134 -6.65 19.90 -1.30
N ARG A 135 -7.20 18.76 -1.75
CA ARG A 135 -8.22 18.71 -2.82
C ARG A 135 -9.57 19.27 -2.37
N THR A 136 -10.00 18.91 -1.17
CA THR A 136 -11.29 19.34 -0.61
C THR A 136 -11.28 20.80 -0.16
N ALA A 137 -10.12 21.38 0.14
CA ALA A 137 -9.99 22.79 0.51
C ALA A 137 -10.38 23.76 -0.63
N ALA A 138 -10.36 23.31 -1.89
CA ALA A 138 -10.74 24.12 -3.05
C ALA A 138 -12.25 24.06 -3.37
N VAL A 139 -13.00 23.18 -2.69
CA VAL A 139 -14.45 23.02 -2.90
C VAL A 139 -15.19 24.16 -2.20
N ALA A 140 -15.99 24.91 -2.97
CA ALA A 140 -16.65 26.13 -2.49
C ALA A 140 -17.77 25.87 -1.47
N ASP A 141 -18.54 24.79 -1.65
CA ASP A 141 -19.60 24.42 -0.72
C ASP A 141 -19.04 23.63 0.48
N PRO A 142 -19.15 24.13 1.72
CA PRO A 142 -18.56 23.48 2.90
C PRO A 142 -19.14 22.09 3.19
N GLY A 143 -20.43 21.87 2.91
CA GLY A 143 -21.10 20.59 3.14
C GLY A 143 -20.54 19.50 2.21
N THR A 144 -20.41 19.82 0.93
CA THR A 144 -19.82 18.97 -0.10
C THR A 144 -18.35 18.69 0.19
N ALA A 145 -17.58 19.71 0.59
CA ALA A 145 -16.19 19.56 0.99
C ALA A 145 -16.02 18.57 2.14
N LEU A 146 -16.84 18.69 3.20
CA LEU A 146 -16.82 17.81 4.36
C LEU A 146 -17.19 16.37 3.99
N LEU A 147 -18.25 16.18 3.19
CA LEU A 147 -18.69 14.86 2.74
C LEU A 147 -17.62 14.17 1.89
N ALA A 148 -17.01 14.90 0.95
CA ALA A 148 -15.94 14.37 0.12
C ALA A 148 -14.70 14.00 0.97
N TRP A 149 -14.30 14.87 1.90
CA TRP A 149 -13.19 14.58 2.81
C TRP A 149 -13.45 13.32 3.64
N ALA A 150 -14.64 13.20 4.22
CA ALA A 150 -15.03 12.04 5.02
C ALA A 150 -15.07 10.76 4.18
N ALA A 151 -15.65 10.80 2.98
CA ALA A 151 -15.76 9.64 2.10
C ALA A 151 -14.39 9.14 1.65
N PHE A 152 -13.57 10.01 1.04
CA PHE A 152 -12.24 9.61 0.55
C PHE A 152 -11.29 9.29 1.70
N GLY A 153 -11.31 10.07 2.79
CA GLY A 153 -10.53 9.78 3.99
C GLY A 153 -10.84 8.40 4.57
N THR A 154 -12.12 8.02 4.62
CA THR A 154 -12.54 6.69 5.07
C THR A 154 -12.05 5.58 4.16
N VAL A 155 -12.19 5.75 2.83
CA VAL A 155 -11.69 4.77 1.85
C VAL A 155 -10.18 4.55 2.02
N MET A 156 -9.40 5.63 2.15
CA MET A 156 -7.94 5.55 2.36
C MET A 156 -7.58 4.86 3.68
N ALA A 157 -8.31 5.17 4.76
CA ALA A 157 -8.14 4.51 6.05
C ALA A 157 -8.41 3.00 5.94
N VAL A 158 -9.51 2.59 5.30
CA VAL A 158 -9.84 1.17 5.11
C VAL A 158 -8.81 0.47 4.23
N PHE A 159 -8.37 1.10 3.14
CA PHE A 159 -7.38 0.53 2.22
C PHE A 159 -6.02 0.33 2.89
N LEU A 160 -5.61 1.17 3.82
CA LEU A 160 -4.31 1.04 4.49
C LEU A 160 -4.38 0.22 5.79
N ALA A 161 -5.43 0.40 6.60
CA ALA A 161 -5.62 -0.34 7.84
C ALA A 161 -6.11 -1.78 7.61
N GLY A 162 -6.89 -2.01 6.55
CA GLY A 162 -7.46 -3.32 6.20
C GLY A 162 -6.38 -4.39 5.96
N PRO A 163 -5.43 -4.19 5.04
CA PRO A 163 -4.34 -5.13 4.78
C PRO A 163 -3.45 -5.38 6.00
N PHE A 164 -3.16 -4.34 6.80
CA PHE A 164 -2.42 -4.51 8.05
C PHE A 164 -3.20 -5.39 9.04
N THR A 165 -4.48 -5.10 9.27
CA THR A 165 -5.35 -5.86 10.16
C THR A 165 -5.51 -7.31 9.69
N ALA A 166 -5.75 -7.52 8.39
CA ALA A 166 -5.83 -8.85 7.79
C ALA A 166 -4.52 -9.64 8.00
N GLY A 167 -3.37 -8.98 7.83
CA GLY A 167 -2.08 -9.62 8.06
C GLY A 167 -1.86 -10.02 9.52
N GLU A 168 -2.22 -9.16 10.46
CA GLU A 168 -2.19 -9.46 11.89
C GLU A 168 -3.13 -10.61 12.27
N LEU A 169 -4.34 -10.66 11.70
CA LEU A 169 -5.29 -11.75 11.93
C LEU A 169 -4.74 -13.09 11.45
N VAL A 170 -4.17 -13.14 10.24
CA VAL A 170 -3.52 -14.34 9.69
C VAL A 170 -2.38 -14.80 10.60
N ARG A 171 -1.56 -13.86 11.08
CA ARG A 171 -0.46 -14.14 12.03
C ARG A 171 -0.98 -14.75 13.33
N CYS A 172 -1.98 -14.14 13.96
CA CYS A 172 -2.58 -14.62 15.20
C CYS A 172 -3.16 -16.03 15.03
N ARG A 173 -3.84 -16.30 13.92
CA ARG A 173 -4.39 -17.65 13.62
C ARG A 173 -3.29 -18.71 13.54
N ARG A 174 -2.14 -18.41 12.91
CA ARG A 174 -0.99 -19.32 12.85
C ARG A 174 -0.43 -19.63 14.24
N LEU A 175 -0.20 -18.59 15.06
CA LEU A 175 0.31 -18.76 16.42
C LEU A 175 -0.61 -19.59 17.32
N LEU A 176 -1.93 -19.46 17.15
CA LEU A 176 -2.91 -20.26 17.89
C LEU A 176 -2.94 -21.73 17.42
N ALA A 177 -2.79 -21.98 16.12
CA ALA A 177 -2.70 -23.33 15.58
C ALA A 177 -1.47 -24.06 16.13
N ASP A 178 -0.30 -23.40 16.15
CA ASP A 178 0.94 -23.98 16.66
C ASP A 178 0.84 -24.33 18.15
N ARG A 179 0.20 -23.47 18.97
CA ARG A 179 -0.02 -23.75 20.40
C ARG A 179 -0.93 -24.95 20.64
N ARG A 180 -1.95 -25.17 19.80
CA ARG A 180 -2.83 -26.34 19.93
C ARG A 180 -2.08 -27.65 19.65
N VAL A 181 -1.20 -27.65 18.65
CA VAL A 181 -0.34 -28.80 18.35
C VAL A 181 0.60 -29.11 19.51
N LEU A 182 1.16 -28.08 20.17
CA LEU A 182 2.03 -28.26 21.33
C LEU A 182 1.28 -28.71 22.60
N ALA A 183 0.04 -28.28 22.79
CA ALA A 183 -0.76 -28.62 23.98
C ALA A 183 -1.43 -30.01 23.90
N GLY A 184 -1.57 -30.57 22.69
CA GLY A 184 -2.31 -31.82 22.43
C GLY A 184 -1.44 -32.99 21.97
N GLY A 185 -0.19 -33.12 22.41
CA GLY A 185 0.56 -34.35 22.11
C GLY A 185 -0.11 -35.60 22.70
N PRO A 186 0.11 -36.80 22.14
CA PRO A 186 0.07 -37.20 20.72
C PRO A 186 -1.38 -37.28 20.16
N ALA A 187 -1.50 -37.31 18.83
CA ALA A 187 -2.75 -37.46 18.07
C ALA A 187 -3.43 -38.83 18.27
#